data_AF-A0A2W6SYM2-F1
#
_entry.id   AF-A0A2W6SYM2-F1
#
_cell.length_a   1.000
_cell.length_b   1.000
_cell.length_c   1.000
_cell.angle_alpha   90.00
_cell.angle_beta   90.00
_cell.angle_gamma   90.00
#
_symmetry.space_group_name_H-M   'P 1'
#
loop_
_entity.id
_entity.type
_entity.pdbx_description
1 polymer ?
#
loop_
_entity_poly.entity_id
_entity_poly.type
_entity_poly.pdbx_seq_one_letter_code
_entity_poly.pdbx_strand_id
1 'polypeptide(L)'
;MAAAFWQSGPDELFARLDATREGLVQTEAAARLERDGPNEIEGAARRHILLDLLRRIANPLIAILLAAAAVAGATGDLASFVIILALVILSTLLDMVQEHRAEATAAALKRSIALHATVLRDGRPVELPVSAIVAGDVLQLCAGDLVPADGIVLAANGAQVNEALLTGEPYPVEKRVGLDPEAATPSEARSALFHGTSVIAGTATMLVVETGKRTRFGAIAQSLSAAPAPTAFEHGIHKLGLLIARLTLFLVLFVLLAHLALGRPPLQSFLFAMALAVGLTPELLPMIMT
;
A
#
# COMPACT_ATOMS: atom_id res chain seq x y z
N MET A 1 -1.24 -26.95 3.34
CA MET A 1 -2.24 -25.95 3.79
C MET A 1 -2.21 -25.98 5.31
N ALA A 2 -1.93 -24.84 5.96
CA ALA A 2 -2.12 -24.76 7.41
C ALA A 2 -3.60 -25.09 7.72
N ALA A 3 -3.85 -25.83 8.80
CA ALA A 3 -5.22 -26.11 9.23
C ALA A 3 -5.96 -24.79 9.44
N ALA A 4 -7.20 -24.70 8.98
CA ALA A 4 -7.97 -23.48 9.12
C ALA A 4 -8.26 -23.22 10.61
N PHE A 5 -8.16 -21.97 11.06
CA PHE A 5 -8.23 -21.67 12.49
C PHE A 5 -9.55 -22.10 13.14
N TRP A 6 -10.64 -22.15 12.37
CA TRP A 6 -11.98 -22.57 12.83
C TRP A 6 -12.14 -24.08 13.04
N GLN A 7 -11.13 -24.86 12.65
CA GLN A 7 -11.06 -26.30 12.95
C GLN A 7 -10.40 -26.58 14.31
N SER A 8 -9.76 -25.58 14.92
CA SER A 8 -9.15 -25.67 16.25
C SER A 8 -10.07 -25.16 17.33
N GLY A 9 -9.97 -25.75 18.53
CA GLY A 9 -10.85 -25.41 19.64
C GLY A 9 -10.47 -24.08 20.29
N PRO A 10 -11.38 -23.40 20.99
CA PRO A 10 -11.06 -22.15 21.68
C PRO A 10 -9.86 -22.27 22.62
N ASP A 11 -9.79 -23.35 23.40
CA ASP A 11 -8.71 -23.55 24.38
C ASP A 11 -7.35 -23.81 23.71
N GLU A 12 -7.34 -24.50 22.56
CA GLU A 12 -6.13 -24.70 21.75
C GLU A 12 -5.64 -23.37 21.15
N LEU A 13 -6.57 -22.54 20.67
CA LEU A 13 -6.25 -21.23 20.11
C LEU A 13 -5.73 -20.26 21.18
N PHE A 14 -6.31 -20.29 22.39
CA PHE A 14 -5.78 -19.53 23.52
C PHE A 14 -4.36 -19.96 23.89
N ALA A 15 -4.09 -21.26 23.95
CA ALA A 15 -2.74 -21.77 24.20
C ALA A 15 -1.75 -21.39 23.09
N ARG A 16 -2.18 -21.46 21.82
CA ARG A 16 -1.34 -21.11 20.66
C ARG A 16 -1.01 -19.63 20.59
N LEU A 17 -1.96 -18.77 20.98
CA LEU A 17 -1.83 -17.32 20.93
C LEU A 17 -1.31 -16.72 22.24
N ASP A 18 -1.03 -17.55 23.25
CA ASP A 18 -0.66 -17.11 24.61
C ASP A 18 -1.60 -15.98 25.10
N ALA A 19 -2.90 -16.27 25.06
CA ALA A 19 -3.96 -15.32 25.36
C ALA A 19 -4.94 -15.90 26.39
N THR A 20 -5.72 -15.04 27.03
CA THR A 20 -6.68 -15.44 28.06
C THR A 20 -8.10 -14.96 27.74
N ARG A 21 -9.10 -15.61 28.34
CA ARG A 21 -10.51 -15.20 28.21
C ARG A 21 -10.79 -13.82 28.82
N GLU A 22 -9.92 -13.34 29.71
CA GLU A 22 -9.98 -12.01 30.31
C GLU A 22 -9.30 -10.94 29.44
N GLY A 23 -8.82 -11.32 28.25
CA GLY A 23 -8.14 -10.44 27.33
C GLY A 23 -6.62 -10.42 27.50
N LEU A 24 -5.97 -9.56 26.73
CA LEU A 24 -4.51 -9.35 26.80
C LEU A 24 -4.16 -8.22 27.78
N VAL A 25 -2.95 -8.29 28.32
CA VAL A 25 -2.36 -7.16 29.05
C VAL A 25 -1.97 -6.07 28.05
N GLN A 26 -2.19 -4.79 28.39
CA GLN A 26 -1.89 -3.68 27.46
C GLN A 26 -0.44 -3.66 26.97
N THR A 27 0.53 -4.00 27.83
CA THR A 27 1.95 -4.07 27.45
C THR A 27 2.24 -5.18 26.44
N GLU A 28 1.59 -6.33 26.58
CA GLU A 28 1.71 -7.45 25.65
C GLU A 28 1.08 -7.10 24.30
N ALA A 29 -0.11 -6.49 24.32
CA ALA A 29 -0.76 -6.04 23.11
C ALA A 29 0.08 -5.01 22.34
N ALA A 30 0.73 -4.08 23.05
CA ALA A 30 1.66 -3.11 22.44
C ALA A 30 2.89 -3.79 21.82
N ALA A 31 3.49 -4.76 22.51
CA ALA A 31 4.63 -5.52 21.99
C ALA A 31 4.26 -6.32 20.72
N ARG A 32 3.06 -6.91 20.70
CA ARG A 32 2.53 -7.60 19.50
C ARG A 32 2.28 -6.64 18.35
N LEU A 33 1.76 -5.44 18.63
CA LEU A 33 1.51 -4.42 17.61
C LEU A 33 2.80 -3.93 16.97
N GLU A 34 3.88 -3.78 17.74
CA GLU A 34 5.21 -3.43 17.22
C GLU A 34 5.83 -4.56 16.38
N ARG A 35 5.65 -5.81 16.81
CA ARG A 35 6.20 -6.99 16.14
C ARG A 35 5.46 -7.36 14.85
N ASP A 36 4.13 -7.43 14.91
CA ASP A 36 3.28 -7.96 13.84
C ASP A 36 2.74 -6.85 12.93
N GLY A 37 2.81 -5.59 13.39
CA GLY A 37 2.29 -4.42 12.68
C GLY A 37 0.80 -4.17 12.93
N PRO A 38 0.28 -3.02 12.45
CA PRO A 38 -1.12 -2.65 12.63
C PRO A 38 -2.07 -3.56 11.84
N ASN A 39 -3.31 -3.68 12.33
CA ASN A 39 -4.40 -4.36 11.66
C ASN A 39 -4.91 -3.53 10.46
N GLU A 40 -4.09 -3.47 9.40
CA GLU A 40 -4.40 -2.81 8.15
C GLU A 40 -4.10 -3.74 6.96
N ILE A 41 -4.99 -3.73 5.96
CA ILE A 41 -4.87 -4.55 4.74
C ILE A 41 -3.85 -3.90 3.79
N GLU A 42 -3.96 -2.58 3.60
CA GLU A 42 -2.96 -1.80 2.88
C GLU A 42 -1.81 -1.50 3.83
N GLY A 43 -0.71 -2.23 3.67
CA GLY A 43 0.51 -1.86 4.38
C GLY A 43 0.98 -0.51 3.85
N ALA A 44 1.23 0.45 4.75
CA ALA A 44 2.06 1.59 4.42
C ALA A 44 3.40 1.05 3.92
N ALA A 45 3.59 1.00 2.59
CA ALA A 45 4.87 0.66 2.02
C ALA A 45 5.86 1.67 2.63
N ARG A 46 6.82 1.19 3.43
CA ARG A 46 7.88 2.03 3.95
C ARG A 46 8.63 2.56 2.73
N ARG A 47 8.31 3.79 2.32
CA ARG A 47 9.00 4.47 1.25
C ARG A 47 10.43 4.68 1.69
N HIS A 48 11.34 3.97 1.05
CA HIS A 48 12.76 4.17 1.26
C HIS A 48 13.13 5.47 0.53
N ILE A 49 13.31 6.55 1.29
CA ILE A 49 13.67 7.90 0.78
C ILE A 49 14.83 7.83 -0.23
N LEU A 50 15.81 6.94 0.02
CA LEU A 50 16.94 6.70 -0.89
C LEU A 50 16.52 6.10 -2.24
N LEU A 51 15.57 5.15 -2.24
CA LEU A 51 15.03 4.53 -3.45
C LEU A 51 14.18 5.53 -4.26
N ASP A 52 13.46 6.42 -3.57
CA ASP A 52 12.68 7.47 -4.22
C ASP A 52 13.60 8.53 -4.84
N LEU A 53 14.69 8.91 -4.15
CA LEU A 53 15.71 9.79 -4.71
C LEU A 53 16.40 9.16 -5.93
N LEU A 54 16.75 7.88 -5.86
CA LEU A 54 17.39 7.16 -6.98
C LEU A 54 16.44 7.07 -8.19
N ARG A 55 15.14 6.84 -7.96
CA ARG A 55 14.11 6.88 -9.01
C ARG A 55 13.97 8.26 -9.63
N ARG A 56 14.07 9.33 -8.84
CA ARG A 56 14.02 10.71 -9.33
C ARG A 56 15.23 11.05 -10.20
N ILE A 57 16.43 10.60 -9.82
CA ILE A 57 17.64 10.76 -10.65
C ILE A 57 17.52 9.96 -11.96
N ALA A 58 16.85 8.80 -11.94
CA ALA A 58 16.59 7.99 -13.12
C ALA A 58 15.51 8.60 -14.05
N ASN A 59 14.83 9.67 -13.65
CA ASN A 59 13.90 10.39 -14.54
C ASN A 59 14.70 10.98 -15.72
N PRO A 60 14.37 10.63 -16.98
CA PRO A 60 15.13 11.05 -18.16
C PRO A 60 15.40 12.56 -18.22
N LEU A 61 14.44 13.37 -17.81
CA LEU A 61 14.54 14.84 -17.87
C LEU A 61 15.53 15.37 -16.83
N ILE A 62 15.48 14.86 -15.59
CA ILE A 62 16.42 15.21 -14.52
C ILE A 62 17.83 14.72 -14.87
N ALA A 63 17.96 13.51 -15.42
CA ALA A 63 19.23 12.95 -15.86
C ALA A 63 19.89 13.81 -16.95
N ILE A 64 19.12 14.29 -17.92
CA ILE A 64 19.60 15.19 -18.98
C ILE A 64 20.05 16.53 -18.39
N LEU A 65 19.28 17.13 -17.47
CA LEU A 65 19.65 18.38 -16.80
C LEU A 65 20.94 18.23 -15.95
N LEU A 66 21.10 17.11 -15.25
CA LEU A 66 22.32 16.83 -14.50
C LEU A 66 23.53 16.63 -15.42
N ALA A 67 23.35 15.96 -16.56
CA ALA A 67 24.40 15.85 -17.58
C ALA A 67 24.77 17.24 -18.14
N ALA A 68 23.78 18.11 -18.36
CA ALA A 68 24.00 19.48 -18.81
C ALA A 68 24.81 20.31 -17.81
N ALA A 69 24.45 20.22 -16.53
CA ALA A 69 25.20 20.84 -15.45
C ALA A 69 26.66 20.34 -15.44
N ALA A 70 26.87 19.01 -15.50
CA ALA A 70 28.21 18.44 -15.51
C ALA A 70 29.09 18.97 -16.66
N VAL A 71 28.52 19.07 -17.87
CA VAL A 71 29.22 19.64 -19.04
C VAL A 71 29.53 21.13 -18.83
N ALA A 72 28.58 21.93 -18.35
CA ALA A 72 28.79 23.36 -18.09
C ALA A 72 29.92 23.59 -17.06
N GLY A 73 29.92 22.81 -15.98
CA GLY A 73 30.97 22.84 -14.95
C GLY A 73 32.34 22.45 -15.50
N ALA A 74 32.41 21.40 -16.31
CA ALA A 74 33.65 20.97 -16.96
C ALA A 74 34.20 22.00 -17.97
N THR A 75 33.32 22.80 -18.57
CA THR A 75 33.70 23.85 -19.54
C THR A 75 34.07 25.19 -18.86
N GLY A 76 33.95 25.28 -17.53
CA GLY A 76 34.24 26.49 -16.76
C GLY A 76 33.10 27.52 -16.73
N ASP A 77 31.93 27.20 -17.30
CA ASP A 77 30.74 28.05 -17.22
C ASP A 77 30.01 27.83 -15.89
N LEU A 78 30.59 28.41 -14.84
CA LEU A 78 30.06 28.37 -13.48
C LEU A 78 28.66 28.96 -13.36
N ALA A 79 28.32 29.96 -14.18
CA ALA A 79 27.00 30.60 -14.14
C ALA A 79 25.90 29.61 -14.56
N SER A 80 26.05 28.98 -15.74
CA SER A 80 25.10 27.99 -16.22
C SER A 80 25.04 26.75 -15.33
N PHE A 81 26.19 26.28 -14.84
CA PHE A 81 26.24 25.15 -13.89
C PHE A 81 25.41 25.42 -12.63
N VAL A 82 25.62 26.57 -11.99
CA VAL A 82 24.92 26.95 -10.76
C VAL A 82 23.42 27.12 -11.01
N ILE A 83 23.03 27.75 -12.12
CA ILE A 83 21.61 27.96 -12.47
C ILE A 83 20.90 26.61 -12.66
N ILE A 84 21.48 25.69 -13.44
CA ILE A 84 20.86 24.39 -13.72
C ILE A 84 20.78 23.56 -12.43
N LEU A 85 21.85 23.52 -11.64
CA LEU A 85 21.87 22.76 -10.40
C LEU A 85 20.85 23.31 -9.40
N ALA A 86 20.74 24.64 -9.27
CA ALA A 86 19.75 25.29 -8.41
C ALA A 86 18.32 24.97 -8.86
N LEU A 87 18.04 24.99 -10.16
CA LEU A 87 16.73 24.66 -10.71
C LEU A 87 16.33 23.21 -10.40
N VAL A 88 17.25 22.25 -10.62
CA VAL A 88 17.01 20.82 -10.36
C VAL A 88 16.78 20.56 -8.87
N ILE A 89 17.58 21.18 -7.99
CA ILE A 89 17.42 21.06 -6.54
C ILE A 89 16.07 21.63 -6.11
N LEU A 90 15.72 22.82 -6.59
CA LEU A 90 14.48 23.50 -6.24
C LEU A 90 13.25 22.72 -6.73
N SER A 91 13.25 22.23 -7.98
CA SER A 91 12.13 21.44 -8.51
C SER A 91 11.96 20.14 -7.73
N THR A 92 13.06 19.43 -7.45
CA THR A 92 13.02 18.16 -6.71
C THR A 92 12.51 18.37 -5.28
N LEU A 93 12.92 19.45 -4.62
CA LEU A 93 12.43 19.83 -3.29
C LEU A 93 10.93 20.17 -3.31
N LEU A 94 10.49 20.98 -4.27
CA LEU A 94 9.08 21.35 -4.42
C LEU A 94 8.23 20.09 -4.63
N ASP A 95 8.64 19.20 -5.53
CA ASP A 95 7.94 17.94 -5.78
C ASP A 95 7.88 17.07 -4.52
N MET A 96 8.97 16.99 -3.75
CA MET A 96 9.01 16.19 -2.51
C MET A 96 8.09 16.76 -1.43
N VAL A 97 8.05 18.09 -1.28
CA VAL A 97 7.16 18.77 -0.33
C VAL A 97 5.70 18.62 -0.74
N GLN A 98 5.38 18.76 -2.04
CA GLN A 98 4.03 18.59 -2.56
C GLN A 98 3.53 17.16 -2.35
N GLU A 99 4.38 16.17 -2.63
CA GLU A 99 4.05 14.76 -2.45
C GLU A 99 3.79 14.42 -0.97
N HIS A 100 4.67 14.87 -0.05
CA HIS A 100 4.46 14.67 1.38
C HIS A 100 3.21 15.36 1.92
N ARG A 101 2.86 16.55 1.43
CA ARG A 101 1.61 17.23 1.83
C ARG A 101 0.37 16.47 1.36
N ALA A 102 0.39 15.95 0.13
CA ALA A 102 -0.70 15.15 -0.39
C ALA A 102 -0.92 13.88 0.44
N GLU A 103 0.17 13.16 0.76
CA GLU A 103 0.12 11.97 1.60
C GLU A 103 -0.34 12.27 3.03
N ALA A 104 0.16 13.34 3.65
CA ALA A 104 -0.24 13.73 5.00
C ALA A 104 -1.74 14.06 5.08
N THR A 105 -2.28 14.70 4.04
CA THR A 105 -3.71 15.03 3.95
C THR A 105 -4.54 13.76 3.80
N ALA A 106 -4.11 12.83 2.95
CA ALA A 106 -4.77 11.53 2.80
C ALA A 106 -4.72 10.70 4.11
N ALA A 107 -3.59 10.70 4.80
CA ALA A 107 -3.43 10.01 6.08
C ALA A 107 -4.28 10.62 7.21
N ALA A 108 -4.40 11.95 7.25
CA ALA A 108 -5.28 12.66 8.19
C ALA A 108 -6.75 12.33 7.94
N LEU A 109 -7.16 12.26 6.67
CA LEU A 109 -8.50 11.83 6.29
C LEU A 109 -8.76 10.37 6.71
N LYS A 110 -7.81 9.46 6.44
CA LYS A 110 -7.88 8.06 6.88
C LYS A 110 -8.04 7.94 8.40
N ARG A 111 -7.32 8.75 9.18
CA ARG A 111 -7.45 8.79 10.66
C ARG A 111 -8.77 9.36 11.13
N SER A 112 -9.36 10.33 10.42
CA SER A 112 -10.66 10.90 10.78
C SER A 112 -11.85 9.95 10.58
N ILE A 113 -11.66 8.85 9.85
CA ILE A 113 -12.64 7.79 9.59
C ILE A 113 -12.28 6.51 10.38
N ALA A 114 -11.38 6.59 11.36
CA ALA A 114 -10.92 5.42 12.09
C ALA A 114 -12.09 4.71 12.80
N LEU A 115 -12.40 3.50 12.32
CA LEU A 115 -13.34 2.60 12.98
C LEU A 115 -12.78 2.22 14.35
N HIS A 116 -13.63 2.20 15.36
CA HIS A 116 -13.29 1.77 16.70
C HIS A 116 -13.94 0.41 16.99
N ALA A 117 -13.32 -0.37 17.87
CA ALA A 117 -13.86 -1.63 18.35
C ALA A 117 -13.66 -1.75 19.86
N THR A 118 -14.57 -2.46 20.52
CA THR A 118 -14.47 -2.73 21.95
C THR A 118 -13.68 -4.01 22.17
N VAL A 119 -12.50 -3.90 22.75
CA VAL A 119 -11.66 -5.04 23.14
C VAL A 119 -11.64 -5.21 24.66
N LEU A 120 -11.41 -6.42 25.13
CA LEU A 120 -11.13 -6.71 26.52
C LEU A 120 -9.61 -6.70 26.71
N ARG A 121 -9.11 -5.74 27.51
CA ARG A 121 -7.69 -5.67 27.91
C ARG A 121 -7.58 -5.36 29.40
N ASP A 122 -6.63 -6.00 30.07
CA ASP A 122 -6.50 -5.96 31.54
C ASP A 122 -7.83 -6.29 32.28
N GLY A 123 -8.62 -7.21 31.72
CA GLY A 123 -9.93 -7.60 32.27
C GLY A 123 -11.04 -6.55 32.13
N ARG A 124 -10.82 -5.46 31.39
CA ARG A 124 -11.78 -4.36 31.22
C ARG A 124 -12.06 -4.08 29.74
N PRO A 125 -13.32 -3.75 29.38
CA PRO A 125 -13.64 -3.32 28.03
C PRO A 125 -13.02 -1.94 27.78
N VAL A 126 -12.27 -1.83 26.68
CA VAL A 126 -11.60 -0.61 26.22
C VAL A 126 -11.93 -0.44 24.74
N GLU A 127 -12.40 0.75 24.37
CA GLU A 127 -12.63 1.11 22.97
C GLU A 127 -11.32 1.63 22.37
N LEU A 128 -10.90 1.05 21.25
CA LEU A 128 -9.68 1.45 20.56
C LEU A 128 -9.81 1.38 19.03
N PRO A 129 -8.95 2.09 18.29
CA PRO A 129 -8.97 2.05 16.83
C PRO A 129 -8.73 0.63 16.31
N VAL A 130 -9.48 0.22 15.28
CA VAL A 130 -9.38 -1.12 14.66
C VAL A 130 -7.95 -1.47 14.25
N SER A 131 -7.13 -0.48 13.86
CA SER A 131 -5.72 -0.66 13.48
C SER A 131 -4.82 -1.11 14.64
N ALA A 132 -5.22 -0.92 15.89
CA ALA A 132 -4.47 -1.32 17.08
C ALA A 132 -4.89 -2.69 17.65
N ILE A 133 -5.80 -3.39 16.97
CA ILE A 133 -6.20 -4.77 17.31
C ILE A 133 -5.07 -5.73 16.91
N VAL A 134 -4.76 -6.69 17.78
CA VAL A 134 -3.72 -7.70 17.56
C VAL A 134 -4.26 -9.12 17.73
N ALA A 135 -3.55 -10.11 17.19
CA ALA A 135 -3.89 -11.51 17.40
C ALA A 135 -3.81 -11.87 18.90
N GLY A 136 -4.86 -12.52 19.41
CA GLY A 136 -5.05 -12.82 20.82
C GLY A 136 -5.97 -11.84 21.56
N ASP A 137 -6.33 -10.69 20.97
CA ASP A 137 -7.33 -9.80 21.56
C ASP A 137 -8.70 -10.49 21.63
N VAL A 138 -9.47 -10.17 22.68
CA VAL A 138 -10.87 -10.59 22.82
C VAL A 138 -11.76 -9.39 22.53
N LEU A 139 -12.60 -9.49 21.50
CA LEU A 139 -13.51 -8.44 21.04
C LEU A 139 -14.93 -8.68 21.54
N GLN A 140 -15.65 -7.61 21.82
CA GLN A 140 -17.09 -7.60 22.00
C GLN A 140 -17.73 -6.94 20.78
N LEU A 141 -18.67 -7.64 20.16
CA LEU A 141 -19.36 -7.22 18.96
C LEU A 141 -20.87 -7.18 19.21
N CYS A 142 -21.51 -6.13 18.73
CA CYS A 142 -22.94 -5.89 18.82
C CYS A 142 -23.54 -5.72 17.42
N ALA A 143 -24.87 -5.81 17.32
CA ALA A 143 -25.59 -5.51 16.09
C ALA A 143 -25.25 -4.11 15.56
N GLY A 144 -24.87 -4.03 14.29
CA GLY A 144 -24.37 -2.82 13.63
C GLY A 144 -22.86 -2.78 13.46
N ASP A 145 -22.11 -3.57 14.24
CA ASP A 145 -20.65 -3.57 14.17
C ASP A 145 -20.13 -4.31 12.94
N LEU A 146 -19.02 -3.81 12.40
CA LEU A 146 -18.19 -4.54 11.45
C LEU A 146 -17.21 -5.42 12.21
N VAL A 147 -17.03 -6.65 11.74
CA VAL A 147 -16.02 -7.57 12.28
C VAL A 147 -14.63 -7.08 11.84
N PRO A 148 -13.75 -6.68 12.79
CA PRO A 148 -12.54 -5.94 12.45
C PRO A 148 -11.32 -6.82 12.10
N ALA A 149 -11.40 -8.12 12.34
CA ALA A 149 -10.32 -9.09 12.14
C ALA A 149 -10.90 -10.50 12.00
N ASP A 150 -10.07 -11.51 11.65
CA ASP A 150 -10.51 -12.90 11.59
C ASP A 150 -10.33 -13.59 12.93
N GLY A 151 -11.29 -14.42 13.32
CA GLY A 151 -11.27 -15.04 14.64
C GLY A 151 -12.43 -15.99 14.90
N ILE A 152 -12.50 -16.48 16.14
CA ILE A 152 -13.51 -17.47 16.56
C ILE A 152 -14.47 -16.92 17.60
N VAL A 153 -15.68 -17.46 17.62
CA VAL A 153 -16.74 -17.12 18.56
C VAL A 153 -16.48 -17.78 19.92
N LEU A 154 -16.32 -16.97 20.95
CA LEU A 154 -16.20 -17.40 22.35
C LEU A 154 -17.54 -17.44 23.07
N ALA A 155 -18.43 -16.50 22.73
CA ALA A 155 -19.80 -16.42 23.21
C ALA A 155 -20.67 -15.79 22.12
N ALA A 156 -21.93 -16.25 21.99
CA ALA A 156 -22.89 -15.66 21.07
C ALA A 156 -24.28 -15.69 21.69
N ASN A 157 -25.01 -14.59 21.53
CA ASN A 157 -26.41 -14.48 21.93
C ASN A 157 -27.22 -13.95 20.74
N GLY A 158 -27.86 -14.88 20.01
CA GLY A 158 -28.61 -14.58 18.79
C GLY A 158 -27.79 -13.90 17.70
N ALA A 159 -26.45 -14.11 17.70
CA ALA A 159 -25.54 -13.43 16.79
C ALA A 159 -25.78 -13.89 15.34
N GLN A 160 -26.12 -12.96 14.48
CA GLN A 160 -26.27 -13.20 13.04
C GLN A 160 -25.35 -12.27 12.26
N VAL A 161 -24.62 -12.82 11.30
CA VAL A 161 -23.59 -12.09 10.55
C VAL A 161 -23.88 -12.16 9.05
N ASN A 162 -23.73 -11.03 8.38
CA ASN A 162 -23.76 -10.94 6.93
C ASN A 162 -22.39 -11.27 6.35
N GLU A 163 -22.29 -12.41 5.69
CA GLU A 163 -21.04 -12.87 5.07
C GLU A 163 -21.04 -12.72 3.55
N ALA A 164 -22.04 -12.04 2.96
CA ALA A 164 -22.20 -11.89 1.52
C ALA A 164 -20.95 -11.33 0.83
N LEU A 165 -20.19 -10.45 1.50
CA LEU A 165 -18.95 -9.90 0.97
C LEU A 165 -17.84 -10.95 0.79
N LEU A 166 -17.85 -12.02 1.57
CA LEU A 166 -16.82 -13.06 1.55
C LEU A 166 -17.29 -14.34 0.84
N THR A 167 -18.54 -14.72 1.03
CA THR A 167 -19.10 -16.00 0.55
C THR A 167 -19.98 -15.84 -0.70
N GLY A 168 -20.50 -14.63 -0.95
CA GLY A 168 -21.50 -14.37 -1.99
C GLY A 168 -22.93 -14.76 -1.61
N GLU A 169 -23.14 -15.33 -0.43
CA GLU A 169 -24.46 -15.76 0.04
C GLU A 169 -25.20 -14.60 0.73
N PRO A 170 -26.43 -14.24 0.30
CA PRO A 170 -27.12 -13.05 0.80
C PRO A 170 -27.78 -13.23 2.17
N TYR A 171 -27.92 -14.47 2.65
CA TYR A 171 -28.65 -14.77 3.87
C TYR A 171 -27.73 -14.69 5.11
N PRO A 172 -28.19 -14.04 6.20
CA PRO A 172 -27.41 -13.97 7.44
C PRO A 172 -27.17 -15.35 8.04
N VAL A 173 -25.94 -15.58 8.50
CA VAL A 173 -25.53 -16.84 9.12
C VAL A 173 -25.51 -16.68 10.64
N GLU A 174 -26.20 -17.58 11.34
CA GLU A 174 -26.16 -17.65 12.80
C GLU A 174 -24.81 -18.18 13.29
N LYS A 175 -24.21 -17.44 14.23
CA LYS A 175 -22.91 -17.74 14.82
C LYS A 175 -23.06 -18.41 16.17
N ARG A 176 -22.25 -19.44 16.41
CA ARG A 176 -22.31 -20.28 17.61
C ARG A 176 -20.93 -20.60 18.15
N VAL A 177 -20.84 -20.83 19.45
CA VAL A 177 -19.63 -21.33 20.09
C VAL A 177 -19.46 -22.81 19.73
N GLY A 178 -18.25 -23.21 19.38
CA GLY A 178 -17.94 -24.62 19.13
C GLY A 178 -16.81 -24.80 18.12
N LEU A 179 -16.59 -26.05 17.76
CA LEU A 179 -15.69 -26.49 16.71
C LEU A 179 -16.51 -26.87 15.48
N ASP A 180 -16.05 -26.48 14.30
CA ASP A 180 -16.58 -27.00 13.03
C ASP A 180 -15.45 -27.78 12.31
N PRO A 181 -15.09 -28.99 12.78
CA PRO A 181 -13.93 -29.74 12.27
C PRO A 181 -14.12 -30.21 10.82
N GLU A 182 -15.37 -30.39 10.40
CA GLU A 182 -15.73 -30.77 9.03
C GLU A 182 -15.89 -29.56 8.09
N ALA A 183 -15.85 -28.32 8.60
CA ALA A 183 -15.97 -27.13 7.77
C ALA A 183 -14.70 -26.93 6.93
N ALA A 184 -14.83 -27.23 5.64
CA ALA A 184 -13.76 -27.06 4.66
C ALA A 184 -13.72 -25.63 4.13
N THR A 185 -14.86 -24.93 4.14
CA THR A 185 -15.01 -23.59 3.57
C THR A 185 -15.40 -22.54 4.62
N PRO A 186 -15.11 -21.25 4.39
CA PRO A 186 -15.54 -20.16 5.29
C PRO A 186 -17.06 -20.12 5.51
N SER A 187 -17.86 -20.42 4.48
CA SER A 187 -19.33 -20.46 4.54
C SER A 187 -19.89 -21.54 5.46
N GLU A 188 -19.13 -22.61 5.71
CA GLU A 188 -19.52 -23.69 6.63
C GLU A 188 -19.13 -23.40 8.08
N ALA A 189 -18.20 -22.46 8.30
CA ALA A 189 -17.61 -22.17 9.61
C ALA A 189 -18.50 -21.24 10.44
N ARG A 190 -19.47 -21.82 11.16
CA ARG A 190 -20.40 -21.08 12.04
C ARG A 190 -19.75 -20.57 13.33
N SER A 191 -18.63 -21.16 13.72
CA SER A 191 -17.79 -20.73 14.84
C SER A 191 -16.78 -19.64 14.47
N ALA A 192 -16.63 -19.32 13.19
CA ALA A 192 -15.72 -18.29 12.72
C ALA A 192 -16.42 -16.95 12.49
N LEU A 193 -15.68 -15.87 12.66
CA LEU A 193 -16.04 -14.50 12.32
C LEU A 193 -14.93 -13.94 11.43
N PHE A 194 -15.30 -13.32 10.32
CA PHE A 194 -14.36 -12.88 9.29
C PHE A 194 -14.33 -11.37 9.13
N HIS A 195 -13.14 -10.81 8.94
CA HIS A 195 -12.90 -9.39 8.71
C HIS A 195 -13.75 -8.87 7.56
N GLY A 196 -14.45 -7.76 7.79
CA GLY A 196 -15.27 -7.06 6.79
C GLY A 196 -16.73 -7.54 6.73
N THR A 197 -17.07 -8.62 7.42
CA THR A 197 -18.47 -9.03 7.63
C THR A 197 -19.16 -8.13 8.66
N SER A 198 -20.49 -8.05 8.62
CA SER A 198 -21.27 -7.18 9.54
C SER A 198 -22.19 -7.97 10.44
N VAL A 199 -22.24 -7.62 11.72
CA VAL A 199 -23.18 -8.21 12.69
C VAL A 199 -24.54 -7.55 12.48
N ILE A 200 -25.54 -8.33 12.04
CA ILE A 200 -26.88 -7.82 11.78
C ILE A 200 -27.73 -7.82 13.06
N ALA A 201 -27.59 -8.86 13.88
CA ALA A 201 -28.40 -9.06 15.08
C ALA A 201 -27.59 -9.76 16.18
N GLY A 202 -28.02 -9.55 17.42
CA GLY A 202 -27.44 -10.19 18.60
C GLY A 202 -26.12 -9.58 19.06
N THR A 203 -25.42 -10.33 19.91
CA THR A 203 -24.09 -9.98 20.42
C THR A 203 -23.16 -11.17 20.35
N ALA A 204 -21.87 -10.93 20.11
CA ALA A 204 -20.84 -11.95 20.06
C ALA A 204 -19.58 -11.50 20.81
N THR A 205 -18.91 -12.44 21.45
CA THR A 205 -17.54 -12.28 21.96
C THR A 205 -16.62 -13.12 21.09
N MET A 206 -15.51 -12.55 20.64
CA MET A 206 -14.65 -13.13 19.62
C MET A 206 -13.19 -13.12 20.06
N LEU A 207 -12.45 -14.21 19.84
CA LEU A 207 -10.99 -14.22 19.93
C LEU A 207 -10.40 -13.93 18.56
N VAL A 208 -9.56 -12.90 18.46
CA VAL A 208 -8.84 -12.56 17.24
C VAL A 208 -7.72 -13.56 17.00
N VAL A 209 -7.69 -14.16 15.81
CA VAL A 209 -6.66 -15.11 15.41
C VAL A 209 -5.74 -14.53 14.34
N GLU A 210 -6.30 -13.86 13.34
CA GLU A 210 -5.54 -13.26 12.24
C GLU A 210 -5.93 -11.78 12.05
N THR A 211 -4.94 -10.95 11.74
CA THR A 211 -5.10 -9.49 11.55
C THR A 211 -4.48 -9.01 10.24
N GLY A 212 -5.01 -7.90 9.73
CA GLY A 212 -4.52 -7.17 8.56
C GLY A 212 -4.51 -8.04 7.31
N LYS A 213 -3.36 -8.07 6.62
CA LYS A 213 -3.16 -8.85 5.39
C LYS A 213 -3.32 -10.37 5.57
N ARG A 214 -3.22 -10.87 6.81
CA ARG A 214 -3.31 -12.31 7.10
C ARG A 214 -4.75 -12.80 7.14
N THR A 215 -5.73 -11.90 7.28
CA THR A 215 -7.15 -12.29 7.25
C THR A 215 -7.54 -12.78 5.86
N ARG A 216 -8.63 -13.54 5.77
CA ARG A 216 -9.20 -14.00 4.50
C ARG A 216 -9.54 -12.84 3.57
N PHE A 217 -10.20 -11.81 4.12
CA PHE A 217 -10.49 -10.60 3.36
C PHE A 217 -9.19 -9.88 2.94
N GLY A 218 -8.18 -9.82 3.81
CA GLY A 218 -6.87 -9.25 3.50
C GLY A 218 -6.14 -9.99 2.39
N ALA A 219 -6.20 -11.32 2.37
CA ALA A 219 -5.61 -12.16 1.32
C ALA A 219 -6.31 -11.98 -0.04
N ILE A 220 -7.64 -11.85 -0.05
CA ILE A 220 -8.43 -11.54 -1.25
C ILE A 220 -8.06 -10.15 -1.75
N ALA A 221 -8.07 -9.14 -0.87
CA ALA A 221 -7.71 -7.78 -1.21
C ALA A 221 -6.28 -7.71 -1.77
N GLN A 222 -5.31 -8.39 -1.18
CA GLN A 222 -3.94 -8.45 -1.68
C GLN A 222 -3.85 -9.08 -3.08
N SER A 223 -4.65 -10.12 -3.34
CA SER A 223 -4.71 -10.76 -4.66
C SER A 223 -5.31 -9.84 -5.72
N LEU A 224 -6.26 -8.98 -5.34
CA LEU A 224 -6.86 -7.95 -6.21
C LEU A 224 -5.99 -6.70 -6.37
N SER A 225 -5.18 -6.36 -5.35
CA SER A 225 -4.25 -5.22 -5.38
C SER A 225 -2.97 -5.51 -6.17
N ALA A 226 -2.76 -6.74 -6.64
CA ALA A 226 -1.71 -7.00 -7.61
C ALA A 226 -1.94 -6.10 -8.83
N ALA A 227 -0.95 -5.28 -9.18
CA ALA A 227 -1.07 -4.34 -10.29
C ALA A 227 -1.59 -5.08 -11.53
N PRO A 228 -2.71 -4.64 -12.13
CA PRO A 228 -3.22 -5.28 -13.33
C PRO A 228 -2.11 -5.34 -14.36
N ALA A 229 -1.98 -6.49 -15.05
CA ALA A 229 -0.98 -6.62 -16.09
C ALA A 229 -1.17 -5.50 -17.12
N PRO A 230 -0.08 -4.86 -17.60
CA PRO A 230 -0.20 -3.70 -18.47
C PRO A 230 -1.03 -4.04 -19.70
N THR A 231 -1.97 -3.16 -20.04
CA THR A 231 -2.90 -3.41 -21.15
C THR A 231 -2.16 -3.54 -22.49
N ALA A 232 -2.79 -4.16 -23.49
CA ALA A 232 -2.22 -4.22 -24.84
C ALA A 232 -1.96 -2.81 -25.42
N PHE A 233 -2.81 -1.84 -25.03
CA PHE A 233 -2.65 -0.43 -25.37
C PHE A 233 -1.42 0.18 -24.67
N GLU A 234 -1.26 -0.03 -23.36
CA GLU A 234 -0.07 0.42 -22.61
C GLU A 234 1.22 -0.18 -23.16
N HIS A 235 1.22 -1.45 -23.53
CA HIS A 235 2.36 -2.07 -24.22
C HIS A 235 2.65 -1.41 -25.57
N GLY A 236 1.61 -1.10 -26.35
CA GLY A 236 1.73 -0.39 -27.62
C GLY A 236 2.32 1.01 -27.45
N ILE A 237 1.82 1.76 -26.46
CA ILE A 237 2.30 3.11 -26.13
C ILE A 237 3.72 3.07 -25.56
N HIS A 238 4.06 2.10 -24.72
CA HIS A 238 5.42 1.95 -24.21
C HIS A 238 6.42 1.67 -25.34
N LYS A 239 6.05 0.81 -26.30
CA LYS A 239 6.86 0.57 -27.52
C LYS A 239 6.97 1.83 -28.38
N LEU A 240 5.89 2.59 -28.55
CA LEU A 240 5.91 3.86 -29.28
C LEU A 240 6.79 4.89 -28.57
N GLY A 241 6.68 5.02 -27.25
CA GLY A 241 7.51 5.90 -26.43
C GLY A 241 8.99 5.53 -26.54
N LEU A 242 9.32 4.24 -26.49
CA LEU A 242 10.68 3.73 -26.74
C LEU A 242 11.18 4.02 -28.16
N LEU A 243 10.31 3.89 -29.17
CA LEU A 243 10.64 4.21 -30.55
C LEU A 243 10.97 5.70 -30.69
N ILE A 244 10.11 6.57 -30.15
CA ILE A 244 10.33 8.03 -30.15
C ILE A 244 11.61 8.37 -29.39
N ALA A 245 11.82 7.81 -28.20
CA ALA A 245 13.04 8.02 -27.42
C ALA A 245 14.30 7.60 -28.18
N ARG A 246 14.26 6.45 -28.87
CA ARG A 246 15.39 5.96 -29.69
C ARG A 246 15.65 6.87 -30.90
N LEU A 247 14.60 7.36 -31.55
CA LEU A 247 14.72 8.29 -32.67
C LEU A 247 15.27 9.65 -32.23
N THR A 248 14.76 10.20 -31.12
CA THR A 248 15.24 11.45 -30.53
C THR A 248 16.70 11.32 -30.11
N LEU A 249 17.09 10.24 -29.42
CA LEU A 249 18.47 9.99 -29.03
C LEU A 249 19.40 9.90 -30.26
N PHE A 250 18.98 9.18 -31.30
CA PHE A 250 19.72 9.09 -32.55
C PHE A 250 19.93 10.46 -33.19
N LEU A 251 18.87 11.27 -33.31
CA LEU A 251 18.94 12.60 -33.92
C LEU A 251 19.82 13.55 -33.12
N VAL A 252 19.70 13.55 -31.79
CA VAL A 252 20.52 14.35 -30.88
C VAL A 252 22.00 13.98 -31.02
N LEU A 253 22.32 12.69 -31.01
CA LEU A 253 23.70 12.20 -31.17
C LEU A 253 24.25 12.54 -32.56
N PHE A 254 23.44 12.37 -33.61
CA PHE A 254 23.79 12.69 -34.98
C PHE A 254 24.11 14.18 -35.16
N VAL A 255 23.22 15.06 -34.66
CA VAL A 255 23.43 16.51 -34.72
C VAL A 255 24.67 16.91 -33.94
N LEU A 256 24.87 16.37 -32.73
CA LEU A 256 26.06 16.65 -31.92
C LEU A 256 27.35 16.26 -32.65
N LEU A 257 27.42 15.06 -33.21
CA LEU A 257 28.57 14.56 -33.96
C LEU A 257 28.83 15.38 -35.23
N ALA A 258 27.79 15.71 -35.99
CA ALA A 258 27.91 16.54 -37.19
C ALA A 258 28.46 17.92 -36.84
N HIS A 259 27.94 18.55 -35.79
CA HIS A 259 28.40 19.88 -35.36
C HIS A 259 29.87 19.86 -34.90
N LEU A 260 30.28 18.80 -34.18
CA LEU A 260 31.68 18.60 -33.80
C LEU A 260 32.59 18.42 -35.02
N ALA A 261 32.15 17.62 -36.01
CA ALA A 261 32.89 17.39 -37.25
C ALA A 261 33.02 18.67 -38.12
N LEU A 262 32.05 19.59 -38.04
CA LEU A 262 32.11 20.91 -38.68
C LEU A 262 32.97 21.92 -37.90
N GLY A 263 33.64 21.53 -36.82
CA GLY A 263 34.53 22.39 -36.04
C GLY A 263 33.80 23.43 -35.18
N ARG A 264 32.51 23.23 -34.88
CA ARG A 264 31.75 24.13 -34.00
C ARG A 264 32.18 23.98 -32.55
N PRO A 265 32.08 25.04 -31.72
CA PRO A 265 32.41 24.96 -30.29
C PRO A 265 31.60 23.85 -29.60
N PRO A 266 32.24 22.94 -28.83
CA PRO A 266 31.58 21.78 -28.24
C PRO A 266 30.43 22.18 -27.31
N LEU A 267 30.56 23.28 -26.57
CA LEU A 267 29.51 23.81 -25.69
C LEU A 267 28.26 24.23 -26.47
N GLN A 268 28.41 24.97 -27.57
CA GLN A 268 27.28 25.39 -28.40
C GLN A 268 26.60 24.18 -29.06
N SER A 269 27.38 23.19 -29.49
CA SER A 269 26.88 21.96 -30.09
C SER A 269 26.07 21.13 -29.09
N PHE A 270 26.55 21.03 -27.84
CA PHE A 270 25.84 20.36 -26.77
C PHE A 270 24.54 21.09 -26.39
N LEU A 271 24.59 22.41 -26.18
CA LEU A 271 23.41 23.22 -25.86
C LEU A 271 22.35 23.14 -26.96
N PHE A 272 22.75 23.15 -28.24
CA PHE A 272 21.84 22.99 -29.37
C PHE A 272 21.21 21.59 -29.42
N ALA A 273 22.02 20.55 -29.23
CA ALA A 273 21.55 19.16 -29.19
C ALA A 273 20.58 18.94 -28.02
N MET A 274 20.84 19.56 -26.87
CA MET A 274 19.93 19.59 -25.72
C MET A 274 18.61 20.28 -26.02
N ALA A 275 18.64 21.48 -26.62
CA ALA A 275 17.42 22.20 -27.00
C ALA A 275 16.55 21.37 -27.96
N LEU A 276 17.20 20.64 -28.88
CA LEU A 276 16.52 19.69 -29.77
C LEU A 276 15.92 18.52 -28.99
N ALA A 277 16.65 17.93 -28.04
CA ALA A 277 16.19 16.82 -27.21
C ALA A 277 14.95 17.21 -26.40
N VAL A 278 14.96 18.38 -25.77
CA VAL A 278 13.83 18.91 -24.99
C VAL A 278 12.64 19.18 -25.91
N GLY A 279 12.85 19.84 -27.06
CA GLY A 279 11.78 20.12 -28.01
C GLY A 279 11.15 18.90 -28.68
N LEU A 280 11.87 17.77 -28.71
CA LEU A 280 11.41 16.50 -29.29
C LEU A 280 10.95 15.48 -28.25
N THR A 281 11.12 15.77 -26.96
CA THR A 281 10.61 14.89 -25.92
C THR A 281 9.09 15.00 -25.93
N PRO A 282 8.35 13.90 -26.14
CA PRO A 282 6.89 13.92 -26.14
C PRO A 282 6.39 14.06 -24.70
N GLU A 283 6.57 15.24 -24.10
CA GLU A 283 6.09 15.55 -22.74
C GLU A 283 4.57 15.42 -22.60
N LEU A 284 3.85 15.41 -23.72
CA LEU A 284 2.39 15.28 -23.75
C LEU A 284 1.89 13.84 -23.69
N LEU A 285 2.75 12.81 -23.88
CA LEU A 285 2.29 11.41 -23.85
C LEU A 285 1.58 11.03 -22.54
N PRO A 286 2.09 11.40 -21.33
CA PRO A 286 1.39 11.12 -20.08
C PRO A 286 0.05 11.85 -19.94
N MET A 287 -0.08 13.04 -20.50
CA MET A 287 -1.28 13.88 -20.38
C MET A 287 -2.43 13.41 -21.29
N ILE A 288 -2.12 12.69 -22.38
CA ILE A 288 -3.11 12.05 -23.26
C ILE A 288 -3.60 10.72 -22.66
N MET A 289 -2.89 10.18 -21.65
CA MET A 289 -3.15 8.86 -21.05
C MET A 289 -4.08 8.89 -19.81
N THR A 290 -4.39 10.07 -19.26
CA THR A 290 -5.41 10.25 -18.21
C THR A 290 -6.75 10.65 -18.81
#